data_AF-A0A9P5WHQ7-F1
#
_entry.id   AF-A0A9P5WHQ7-F1
#
_cell.length_a   1.000
_cell.length_b   1.000
_cell.length_c   1.000
_cell.angle_alpha   90.00
_cell.angle_beta   90.00
_cell.angle_gamma   90.00
#
_symmetry.space_group_name_H-M   'P 1'
#
loop_
_entity.id
_entity.type
_entity.pdbx_description
1 polymer ?
#
loop_
_entity_poly.entity_id
_entity_poly.type
_entity_poly.pdbx_seq_one_letter_code
_entity_poly.pdbx_strand_id
1 'polypeptide(L)'
;MRIIKQNEHDIAAEVAMNGGFIGAAKYCTVALFVGGVLQATSPRFRAIKPPQKAWLMVAAFLGGFGNGSDTAFTNYERRDRELQIRAAEQKRRDILYGTPEESAAAAASLWSTTVDSFRSSKEESTPEPSSAEAKSA
;
A
#
# COMPACT_ATOMS: atom_id res chain seq x y z
N MET A 1 -8.26 -23.23 -17.80
CA MET A 1 -8.67 -21.85 -17.42
C MET A 1 -7.39 -21.04 -17.20
N ARG A 2 -6.98 -20.21 -18.18
CA ARG A 2 -5.67 -19.51 -18.23
C ARG A 2 -5.82 -17.98 -18.21
N ILE A 3 -6.87 -17.51 -17.54
CA ILE A 3 -7.32 -16.10 -17.58
C ILE A 3 -6.64 -15.25 -16.49
N ILE A 4 -6.16 -15.87 -15.42
CA ILE A 4 -5.60 -15.13 -14.26
C ILE A 4 -4.20 -14.55 -14.57
N LYS A 5 -3.37 -15.23 -15.38
CA LYS A 5 -2.01 -14.76 -15.71
C LYS A 5 -1.96 -13.62 -16.74
N GLN A 6 -2.96 -13.50 -17.62
CA GLN A 6 -2.96 -12.43 -18.63
C GLN A 6 -3.12 -11.05 -17.97
N ASN A 7 -3.97 -10.96 -16.95
CA ASN A 7 -4.25 -9.70 -16.26
C ASN A 7 -2.99 -9.11 -15.57
N GLU A 8 -2.16 -9.96 -14.97
CA GLU A 8 -0.92 -9.50 -14.32
C GLU A 8 0.11 -8.98 -15.33
N HIS A 9 0.20 -9.59 -16.51
CA HIS A 9 1.10 -9.13 -17.58
C HIS A 9 0.62 -7.81 -18.19
N ASP A 10 -0.70 -7.62 -18.33
CA ASP A 10 -1.27 -6.38 -18.86
C ASP A 10 -1.06 -5.21 -17.87
N ILE A 11 -1.24 -5.44 -16.58
CA ILE A 11 -1.00 -4.42 -15.53
C ILE A 11 0.49 -4.06 -15.46
N ALA A 12 1.39 -5.06 -15.52
CA ALA A 12 2.82 -4.81 -15.51
C ALA A 12 3.28 -4.04 -16.76
N ALA A 13 2.70 -4.35 -17.92
CA ALA A 13 2.95 -3.63 -19.17
C ALA A 13 2.47 -2.17 -19.08
N GLU A 14 1.30 -1.92 -18.51
CA GLU A 14 0.76 -0.55 -18.33
C GLU A 14 1.66 0.28 -17.39
N VAL A 15 2.11 -0.31 -16.27
CA VAL A 15 3.03 0.37 -15.34
C VAL A 15 4.38 0.66 -16.01
N ALA A 16 4.90 -0.27 -16.81
CA ALA A 16 6.13 -0.07 -17.57
C ALA A 16 5.98 1.02 -18.65
N MET A 17 4.85 1.05 -19.37
CA MET A 17 4.59 2.09 -20.37
C MET A 17 4.47 3.47 -19.72
N ASN A 18 3.72 3.59 -18.62
CA ASN A 18 3.59 4.84 -17.88
C ASN A 18 4.94 5.32 -17.32
N GLY A 19 5.73 4.41 -16.76
CA GLY A 19 7.11 4.68 -16.34
C GLY A 19 8.00 5.14 -17.48
N GLY A 20 7.92 4.46 -18.62
CA GLY A 20 8.64 4.81 -19.84
C GLY A 20 8.25 6.19 -20.35
N PHE A 21 6.97 6.55 -20.38
CA PHE A 21 6.53 7.89 -20.79
C PHE A 21 7.06 8.99 -19.87
N ILE A 22 7.03 8.77 -18.55
CA ILE A 22 7.58 9.72 -17.58
C ILE A 22 9.10 9.85 -17.77
N GLY A 23 9.81 8.74 -17.97
CA GLY A 23 11.24 8.74 -18.25
C GLY A 23 11.56 9.48 -19.56
N ALA A 24 10.83 9.19 -20.63
CA ALA A 24 10.98 9.85 -21.92
C ALA A 24 10.76 11.36 -21.83
N ALA A 25 9.74 11.81 -21.09
CA ALA A 25 9.49 13.23 -20.85
C ALA A 25 10.69 13.90 -20.16
N LYS A 26 11.27 13.28 -19.12
CA LYS A 26 12.44 13.80 -18.39
C LYS A 26 13.68 13.93 -19.29
N TYR A 27 13.94 12.94 -20.12
CA TYR A 27 15.11 12.98 -21.00
C TYR A 27 14.89 13.94 -22.18
N CYS A 28 13.66 14.07 -22.68
CA CYS A 28 13.31 15.06 -23.69
C CYS A 28 13.48 16.50 -23.18
N THR A 29 13.12 16.80 -21.93
CA THR A 29 13.34 18.15 -21.39
C THR A 29 14.83 18.47 -21.25
N VAL A 30 15.64 17.51 -20.80
CA VAL A 30 17.11 17.65 -20.76
C VAL A 30 17.67 17.82 -22.17
N ALA A 31 17.19 17.06 -23.16
CA ALA A 31 17.65 17.15 -24.54
C ALA A 31 17.29 18.49 -25.20
N LEU A 32 16.11 19.05 -24.93
CA LEU A 32 15.74 20.39 -25.39
C LEU A 32 16.64 21.45 -24.78
N PHE A 33 16.91 21.34 -23.48
CA PHE A 33 17.80 22.27 -22.79
C PHE A 33 19.23 22.20 -23.35
N VAL A 34 19.80 21.00 -23.43
CA VAL A 34 21.14 20.76 -23.99
C VAL A 34 21.21 21.18 -25.46
N GLY A 35 20.18 20.87 -26.24
CA GLY A 35 20.06 21.28 -27.63
C GLY A 35 20.02 22.81 -27.78
N GLY A 36 19.28 23.51 -26.91
CA GLY A 36 19.25 24.97 -26.86
C GLY A 36 20.60 25.58 -26.50
N VAL A 37 21.27 25.04 -25.47
CA VAL A 37 22.61 25.48 -25.06
C VAL A 37 23.63 25.25 -26.18
N LEU A 38 23.62 24.08 -26.82
CA LEU A 38 24.51 23.78 -27.96
C LEU A 38 24.22 24.66 -29.18
N GLN A 39 22.95 24.96 -29.44
CA GLN A 39 22.55 25.85 -30.52
C GLN A 39 23.04 27.29 -30.27
N ALA A 40 23.13 27.74 -29.01
CA ALA A 40 23.64 29.06 -28.65
C ALA A 40 25.18 29.13 -28.64
N THR A 41 25.84 28.10 -28.10
CA THR A 41 27.29 28.14 -27.80
C THR A 41 28.17 27.49 -28.87
N SER A 42 27.66 26.52 -29.63
CA SER A 42 28.48 25.74 -30.58
C SER A 42 28.19 26.08 -32.03
N PRO A 43 29.14 26.71 -32.77
CA PRO A 43 28.96 26.99 -34.20
C PRO A 43 28.86 25.70 -35.02
N ARG A 44 29.53 24.63 -34.57
CA ARG A 44 29.48 23.31 -35.21
C ARG A 44 28.09 22.69 -35.10
N PHE A 45 27.41 22.86 -33.96
CA PHE A 45 26.05 22.36 -33.79
C PHE A 45 25.03 23.17 -34.59
N ARG A 46 25.24 24.49 -34.73
CA ARG A 46 24.40 25.36 -35.58
C ARG A 46 24.40 24.93 -37.04
N ALA A 47 25.55 24.51 -37.57
CA ALA A 47 25.71 24.07 -38.97
C ALA A 47 25.03 22.73 -39.30
N ILE A 48 24.62 21.95 -38.30
CA ILE A 48 23.92 20.67 -38.53
C ILE A 48 22.52 20.91 -39.09
N LYS A 49 22.08 20.07 -40.03
CA LYS A 49 20.75 20.17 -40.64
C LYS A 49 19.64 19.86 -39.61
N PRO A 50 18.48 20.54 -39.65
CA PRO A 50 17.36 20.30 -38.74
C PRO A 50 16.95 18.82 -38.54
N PRO A 51 16.85 17.96 -39.58
CA PRO A 51 16.48 16.55 -39.39
C PRO A 51 17.52 15.76 -38.58
N GLN A 52 18.80 16.09 -38.67
CA GLN A 52 19.84 15.46 -37.84
C GLN A 52 19.76 15.90 -36.38
N LYS A 53 19.29 17.13 -36.11
CA LYS A 53 19.05 17.59 -34.73
C LYS A 53 17.86 16.87 -34.09
N ALA A 54 16.83 16.56 -34.89
CA ALA A 54 15.68 15.80 -34.42
C ALA A 54 16.04 14.38 -33.93
N TRP A 55 17.08 13.77 -34.50
CA TRP A 55 17.59 12.47 -34.00
C TRP A 55 18.07 12.52 -32.55
N LEU A 56 18.53 13.67 -32.06
CA LEU A 56 18.90 13.85 -30.66
C LEU A 56 17.67 13.73 -29.75
N MET A 57 16.52 14.23 -30.19
CA MET A 57 15.25 14.09 -29.48
C MET A 57 14.75 12.64 -29.50
N VAL A 58 14.88 11.95 -30.63
CA VAL A 58 14.51 10.53 -30.73
C VAL A 58 15.40 9.67 -29.81
N ALA A 59 16.71 9.91 -29.80
CA ALA A 59 17.65 9.20 -28.93
C ALA A 59 17.36 9.47 -27.45
N ALA A 60 17.09 10.72 -27.08
CA ALA A 60 16.72 11.09 -25.72
C ALA A 60 15.37 10.45 -25.30
N PHE A 61 14.39 10.44 -26.20
CA PHE A 61 13.10 9.80 -25.97
C PHE A 61 13.27 8.29 -25.74
N LEU A 62 13.99 7.58 -26.62
CA LEU A 62 14.24 6.14 -26.47
C LEU A 62 15.02 5.82 -25.19
N GLY A 63 16.08 6.57 -24.92
CA GLY A 63 16.90 6.37 -23.72
C GLY A 63 16.12 6.63 -22.43
N GLY A 64 15.29 7.69 -22.42
CA GLY A 64 14.41 7.99 -21.31
C GLY A 64 13.28 6.97 -21.15
N PHE A 65 12.72 6.49 -22.26
CA PHE A 65 11.68 5.46 -22.24
C PHE A 65 12.20 4.16 -21.66
N GLY A 66 13.37 3.69 -22.12
CA GLY A 66 13.98 2.46 -21.61
C GLY A 66 14.34 2.53 -20.12
N ASN A 67 14.95 3.63 -19.67
CA ASN A 67 15.29 3.79 -18.25
C ASN A 67 14.02 3.94 -17.36
N GLY A 68 13.04 4.71 -17.85
CA GLY A 68 11.77 4.92 -17.15
C GLY A 68 10.94 3.64 -17.04
N SER A 69 10.89 2.81 -18.08
CA SER A 69 10.13 1.56 -18.05
C SER A 69 10.77 0.52 -17.15
N ASP A 70 12.10 0.39 -17.17
CA ASP A 70 12.84 -0.57 -16.33
C ASP A 70 12.74 -0.22 -14.84
N THR A 71 12.88 1.06 -14.49
CA THR A 71 12.68 1.53 -13.11
C THR A 71 11.24 1.38 -12.62
N ALA A 72 10.24 1.54 -13.49
CA ALA A 72 8.85 1.30 -13.11
C ALA A 72 8.53 -0.19 -12.93
N PHE A 73 9.08 -1.04 -13.79
CA PHE A 73 8.89 -2.49 -13.70
C PHE A 73 9.53 -3.07 -12.42
N THR A 74 10.77 -2.69 -12.13
CA THR A 74 11.46 -3.10 -10.90
C THR A 74 10.76 -2.61 -9.63
N ASN A 75 10.19 -1.41 -9.64
CA ASN A 75 9.39 -0.91 -8.52
C ASN A 75 8.03 -1.62 -8.38
N TYR A 76 7.41 -2.01 -9.50
CA TYR A 76 6.20 -2.82 -9.48
C TYR A 76 6.45 -4.18 -8.81
N GLU A 77 7.52 -4.89 -9.19
CA GLU A 77 7.89 -6.15 -8.56
C GLU A 77 8.19 -6.01 -7.06
N ARG A 78 8.85 -4.91 -6.66
CA ARG A 78 9.11 -4.64 -5.24
C ARG A 78 7.84 -4.41 -4.45
N ARG A 79 6.91 -3.59 -4.98
CA ARG A 79 5.62 -3.32 -4.34
C ARG A 79 4.77 -4.58 -4.23
N ASP A 80 4.79 -5.44 -5.25
CA ASP A 80 4.06 -6.69 -5.22
C ASP A 80 4.57 -7.62 -4.10
N ARG A 81 5.90 -7.76 -3.96
CA ARG A 81 6.50 -8.52 -2.85
C ARG A 81 6.16 -7.95 -1.48
N GLU A 82 6.18 -6.62 -1.33
CA GLU A 82 5.80 -5.96 -0.08
C GLU A 82 4.32 -6.20 0.29
N LEU A 83 3.42 -6.19 -0.71
CA LEU A 83 2.00 -6.49 -0.51
C LEU A 83 1.78 -7.94 -0.08
N GLN A 84 2.50 -8.89 -0.68
CA GLN A 84 2.43 -10.30 -0.28
C GLN A 84 2.90 -10.51 1.16
N ILE A 85 3.97 -9.83 1.58
CA ILE A 85 4.46 -9.88 2.97
C ILE A 85 3.41 -9.32 3.92
N ARG A 86 2.82 -8.15 3.62
CA ARG A 86 1.77 -7.56 4.47
C ARG A 86 0.53 -8.45 4.59
N ALA A 87 0.11 -9.07 3.49
CA ALA A 87 -1.02 -10.00 3.51
C ALA A 87 -0.71 -11.26 4.35
N ALA A 88 0.52 -11.76 4.28
CA ALA A 88 0.97 -12.88 5.12
C ALA A 88 1.06 -12.49 6.61
N GLU A 89 1.55 -11.29 6.91
CA GLU A 89 1.57 -10.73 8.28
C GLU A 89 0.17 -10.51 8.84
N GLN A 90 -0.76 -9.99 8.04
CA GLN A 90 -2.17 -9.86 8.41
C GLN A 90 -2.78 -11.23 8.71
N LYS A 91 -2.62 -12.22 7.82
CA LYS A 91 -3.08 -13.59 8.09
C LYS A 91 -2.50 -14.18 9.36
N ARG A 92 -1.20 -13.95 9.63
CA ARG A 92 -0.57 -14.38 10.89
C ARG A 92 -1.17 -13.68 12.09
N ARG A 93 -1.44 -12.38 12.01
CA ARG A 93 -2.11 -11.64 13.09
C ARG A 93 -3.53 -12.14 13.32
N ASP A 94 -4.30 -12.37 12.26
CA ASP A 94 -5.67 -12.87 12.36
C ASP A 94 -5.74 -14.24 13.05
N ILE A 95 -4.76 -15.11 12.79
CA ILE A 95 -4.64 -16.42 13.47
C ILE A 95 -4.27 -16.26 14.95
N LEU A 96 -3.37 -15.33 15.28
CA LEU A 96 -2.82 -15.18 16.64
C LEU A 96 -3.74 -14.41 17.59
N TYR A 97 -4.50 -13.44 17.09
CA TYR A 97 -5.30 -12.53 17.90
C TYR A 97 -6.81 -12.66 17.66
N GLY A 98 -7.22 -13.58 16.77
CA GLY A 98 -8.59 -13.68 16.27
C GLY A 98 -8.91 -12.52 15.31
N THR A 99 -9.98 -12.67 14.55
CA THR A 99 -10.49 -11.56 13.74
C THR A 99 -10.86 -10.38 14.64
N PRO A 100 -10.77 -9.11 14.20
CA PRO A 100 -11.13 -7.96 15.03
C PRO A 100 -12.55 -8.05 15.60
N GLU A 101 -13.45 -8.79 14.93
CA GLU A 101 -14.79 -9.11 15.42
C GLU A 101 -14.78 -10.10 16.59
N GLU A 102 -13.95 -11.14 16.54
CA GLU A 102 -13.77 -12.08 17.67
C GLU A 102 -13.03 -11.43 18.84
N SER A 103 -12.03 -10.59 18.58
CA SER A 103 -11.33 -9.85 19.63
C SER A 103 -12.27 -8.83 20.32
N ALA A 104 -13.13 -8.15 19.55
CA ALA A 104 -14.15 -7.25 20.08
C ALA A 104 -15.25 -7.99 20.84
N ALA A 105 -15.68 -9.16 20.36
CA ALA A 105 -16.66 -10.01 21.04
C ALA A 105 -16.10 -10.61 22.35
N ALA A 106 -14.83 -11.02 22.37
CA ALA A 106 -14.13 -11.50 23.57
C ALA A 106 -13.90 -10.38 24.59
N ALA A 107 -13.57 -9.18 24.13
CA ALA A 107 -13.49 -8.01 25.02
C ALA A 107 -14.88 -7.66 25.58
N ALA A 108 -15.94 -7.66 24.76
CA ALA A 108 -17.30 -7.39 25.21
C ALA A 108 -17.79 -8.43 26.25
N SER A 109 -17.47 -9.71 26.07
CA SER A 109 -17.84 -10.77 27.01
C SER A 109 -17.04 -10.73 28.32
N LEU A 110 -15.78 -10.29 28.30
CA LEU A 110 -15.00 -10.03 29.50
C LEU A 110 -15.55 -8.85 30.31
N TRP A 111 -16.00 -7.81 29.64
CA TRP A 111 -16.63 -6.65 30.30
C TRP A 111 -17.99 -6.99 30.90
N SER A 112 -18.84 -7.77 30.22
CA SER A 112 -20.11 -8.20 30.79
C SER A 112 -19.93 -9.10 32.02
N THR A 113 -18.96 -10.03 31.97
CA THR A 113 -18.64 -10.92 33.09
C THR A 113 -18.11 -10.15 34.31
N THR A 114 -17.32 -9.09 34.08
CA THR A 114 -16.79 -8.25 35.16
C THR A 114 -17.88 -7.40 35.82
N VAL A 115 -18.83 -6.89 35.04
CA VAL A 115 -19.96 -6.10 35.56
C VAL A 115 -20.93 -6.97 36.37
N ASP A 116 -21.18 -8.22 35.94
CA ASP A 116 -22.01 -9.16 36.71
C ASP A 116 -21.35 -9.60 38.02
N SER A 117 -20.04 -9.82 38.02
CA SER A 117 -19.29 -10.14 39.25
C SER A 117 -19.32 -8.99 40.28
N PHE A 118 -19.28 -7.74 39.81
CA PHE A 118 -19.44 -6.56 40.67
C PHE A 118 -20.88 -6.37 41.19
N ARG A 119 -21.89 -6.80 40.42
CA ARG A 119 -23.29 -6.74 40.82
C ARG A 119 -23.63 -7.78 41.88
N SER A 120 -23.14 -9.01 41.71
CA SER A 120 -23.32 -10.11 42.66
C SER A 120 -22.68 -9.82 44.02
N SER A 121 -21.55 -9.11 44.04
CA SER A 121 -20.88 -8.69 45.29
C SER A 121 -21.65 -7.62 46.08
N LYS A 122 -22.71 -7.03 45.52
CA LYS A 122 -23.51 -5.97 46.16
C LYS A 122 -24.79 -6.50 46.84
N GLU A 123 -25.21 -7.72 46.56
CA GLU A 123 -26.43 -8.32 47.14
C GLU A 123 -26.18 -9.12 48.43
N GLU A 124 -24.93 -9.44 48.77
CA GLU A 124 -24.58 -10.17 50.00
C GLU A 124 -24.34 -9.24 51.21
N SER A 125 -25.28 -8.32 51.49
CA SER A 125 -25.30 -7.61 52.78
C SER A 125 -26.70 -7.09 53.14
N THR A 126 -27.61 -7.98 53.55
CA THR A 126 -28.74 -7.59 54.41
C THR A 126 -29.00 -8.68 55.45
N PRO A 127 -29.07 -8.35 56.76
CA PRO A 127 -29.16 -9.33 57.84
C PRO A 127 -30.59 -9.84 58.02
N GLU A 128 -30.73 -11.13 58.33
CA GLU A 128 -32.00 -11.77 58.68
C GLU A 128 -32.63 -11.15 59.94
N PRO A 129 -33.93 -10.83 59.95
CA PRO A 129 -34.66 -10.60 61.19
C PRO A 129 -35.13 -11.93 61.80
N SER A 130 -34.53 -12.21 62.96
CA SER A 130 -34.98 -13.15 64.00
C SER A 130 -36.50 -13.13 64.22
N SER A 131 -37.14 -14.30 64.08
CA SER A 131 -38.47 -14.59 64.61
C SER A 131 -38.37 -15.69 65.67
N ALA A 132 -38.14 -15.27 66.91
CA ALA A 132 -38.40 -16.07 68.09
C ALA A 132 -39.64 -15.50 68.79
N GLU A 133 -40.77 -16.20 68.73
CA GLU A 133 -41.82 -16.00 69.73
C GLU A 133 -42.46 -17.32 70.12
N ALA A 134 -42.51 -17.51 71.43
CA ALA A 134 -42.63 -18.77 72.13
C ALA A 134 -44.07 -19.07 72.58
N LYS A 135 -44.28 -20.35 72.90
CA LYS A 135 -45.48 -20.95 73.48
C LYS A 135 -45.97 -20.28 74.79
N SER A 136 -47.26 -20.53 75.06
CA SER A 136 -47.89 -20.85 76.36
C SER A 136 -48.54 -19.72 77.17
N ALA A 137 -49.88 -19.68 77.19
CA ALA A 137 -50.71 -19.96 78.38
C ALA A 137 -52.19 -20.10 77.96
#